data_AF-A0A022PQ61-F1
#
_entry.id   AF-A0A022PQ61-F1
#
_cell.length_a   1.000
_cell.length_b   1.000
_cell.length_c   1.000
_cell.angle_alpha   90.00
_cell.angle_beta   90.00
_cell.angle_gamma   90.00
#
_symmetry.space_group_name_H-M   'P 1'
#
loop_
_entity.id
_entity.type
_entity.pdbx_description
1 polymer ?
#
loop_
_entity_poly.entity_id
_entity_poly.type
_entity_poly.pdbx_seq_one_letter_code
_entity_poly.pdbx_strand_id
1 'polypeptide(L)'
;GQETHLKSGGKMVLEAASEITLKVGGHFIRITPGGILTSPNLSVGQGSAGTGRGLSLQLPEGVEPLPDVKSPVKPVCALQAQREVNLTINNQEDE
;
A
#
# COMPACT_ATOMS: atom_id res chain seq x y z
N GLY A 1 7.28 -7.75 -19.44
CA GLY A 1 8.48 -7.60 -18.59
C GLY A 1 8.24 -8.31 -17.28
N GLN A 2 9.21 -8.30 -16.35
CA GLN A 2 8.94 -8.71 -14.97
C GLN A 2 8.14 -7.62 -14.25
N GLU A 3 7.22 -8.02 -13.37
CA GLU A 3 6.37 -7.13 -12.60
C GLU A 3 6.46 -7.48 -11.12
N THR A 4 6.48 -6.45 -10.25
CA THR A 4 6.42 -6.60 -8.80
C THR A 4 5.13 -5.97 -8.30
N HIS A 5 4.33 -6.70 -7.53
CA HIS A 5 3.04 -6.24 -7.03
C HIS A 5 3.11 -6.01 -5.52
N LEU A 6 2.82 -4.77 -5.08
CA LEU A 6 2.63 -4.43 -3.67
C LEU A 6 1.13 -4.24 -3.42
N LYS A 7 0.48 -5.24 -2.81
CA LYS A 7 -0.96 -5.20 -2.48
C LYS A 7 -1.15 -5.44 -0.99
N SER A 8 -1.88 -4.55 -0.32
CA SER A 8 -2.30 -4.70 1.07
C SER A 8 -3.82 -4.63 1.17
N GLY A 9 -4.41 -5.49 1.98
CA GLY A 9 -5.83 -5.39 2.38
C GLY A 9 -6.07 -4.39 3.51
N GLY A 10 -5.01 -3.77 4.04
CA GLY A 10 -5.03 -2.77 5.11
C GLY A 10 -4.11 -1.58 4.79
N LYS A 11 -3.41 -1.06 5.80
CA LYS A 11 -2.48 0.08 5.63
C LYS A 11 -1.15 -0.37 5.01
N MET A 12 -0.55 0.48 4.18
CA MET A 12 0.84 0.39 3.74
C MET A 12 1.59 1.63 4.22
N VAL A 13 2.76 1.44 4.82
CA VAL A 13 3.64 2.52 5.28
C VAL A 13 4.99 2.33 4.60
N LEU A 14 5.43 3.37 3.89
CA LEU A 14 6.75 3.43 3.24
C LEU A 14 7.53 4.53 3.94
N GLU A 15 8.59 4.16 4.66
CA GLU A 15 9.45 5.08 5.41
C GLU A 15 10.87 5.04 4.87
N ALA A 16 11.48 6.22 4.77
CA ALA A 16 12.88 6.38 4.42
C ALA A 16 13.47 7.53 5.23
N ALA A 17 14.75 7.41 5.59
CA ALA A 17 15.42 8.41 6.41
C ALA A 17 15.62 9.74 5.67
N SER A 18 15.89 9.70 4.36
CA SER A 18 16.27 10.88 3.58
C SER A 18 15.33 11.17 2.42
N GLU A 19 14.91 10.15 1.68
CA GLU A 19 14.15 10.34 0.43
C GLU A 19 13.40 9.07 0.02
N ILE A 20 12.19 9.24 -0.53
CA ILE A 20 11.49 8.23 -1.32
C ILE A 20 11.34 8.76 -2.74
N THR A 21 11.82 8.00 -3.74
CA THR A 21 11.71 8.35 -5.16
C THR A 21 11.07 7.22 -5.96
N LEU A 22 10.01 7.54 -6.69
CA LEU A 22 9.35 6.67 -7.66
C LEU A 22 9.65 7.22 -9.06
N LYS A 23 10.30 6.46 -9.94
CA LYS A 23 10.73 6.93 -11.27
C LYS A 23 10.33 5.94 -12.37
N VAL A 24 9.77 6.45 -13.46
CA VAL A 24 9.40 5.68 -14.66
C VAL A 24 9.65 6.54 -15.90
N GLY A 25 10.39 6.03 -16.88
CA GLY A 25 10.48 6.65 -18.22
C GLY A 25 10.85 8.14 -18.24
N GLY A 26 11.66 8.62 -17.29
CA GLY A 26 12.04 10.04 -17.16
C GLY A 26 11.13 10.88 -16.24
N HIS A 27 9.95 10.38 -15.89
CA HIS A 27 9.05 10.98 -14.90
C HIS A 27 9.37 10.50 -13.49
N PHE A 28 9.08 11.32 -12.48
CA PHE A 28 9.30 10.96 -11.09
C PHE A 28 8.35 11.65 -10.10
N ILE A 29 8.20 11.01 -8.94
CA ILE A 29 7.68 11.57 -7.69
C ILE A 29 8.77 11.39 -6.64
N ARG A 30 9.13 12.46 -5.95
CA ARG A 30 10.21 12.47 -4.95
C ARG A 30 9.74 13.15 -3.68
N ILE A 31 9.90 12.45 -2.56
CA ILE A 31 9.49 12.90 -1.23
C ILE A 31 10.75 13.07 -0.39
N THR A 32 10.94 14.28 0.13
CA THR A 32 12.11 14.66 0.95
C THR A 32 11.63 15.47 2.16
N PRO A 33 12.49 15.76 3.15
CA PRO A 33 12.16 16.70 4.22
C PRO A 33 11.74 18.10 3.71
N GLY A 34 12.15 18.49 2.50
CA GLY A 34 11.76 19.74 1.86
C GLY A 34 10.38 19.72 1.17
N GLY A 35 9.68 18.57 1.17
CA GLY A 35 8.37 18.40 0.56
C GLY A 35 8.34 17.40 -0.59
N ILE A 36 7.28 17.49 -1.40
CA ILE A 36 6.99 16.59 -2.53
C ILE A 36 7.32 17.29 -3.85
N LEU A 37 8.19 16.68 -4.65
CA LEU A 37 8.58 17.16 -5.97
C LEU A 37 8.10 16.18 -7.05
N THR A 38 7.68 16.72 -8.19
CA THR A 38 7.21 15.92 -9.34
C THR A 38 7.86 16.41 -10.63
N SER A 39 7.94 15.54 -11.63
CA SER A 39 8.38 15.92 -12.98
C SER A 39 7.40 16.91 -13.64
N PRO A 40 7.86 17.73 -14.61
CA PRO A 40 6.97 18.55 -15.44
C PRO A 40 5.85 17.73 -16.11
N ASN A 41 4.70 18.37 -16.37
CA ASN A 41 3.52 17.76 -17.00
C ASN A 41 2.82 16.69 -16.15
N LEU A 42 2.65 16.94 -14.86
CA LEU A 42 1.79 16.12 -14.00
C LEU A 42 0.32 16.29 -14.38
N SER A 43 -0.33 15.22 -14.83
CA SER A 43 -1.79 15.17 -15.01
C SER A 43 -2.46 14.75 -13.71
N VAL A 44 -3.39 15.56 -13.20
CA VAL A 44 -4.15 15.29 -11.98
C VAL A 44 -5.60 14.96 -12.34
N GLY A 45 -6.13 13.84 -11.83
CA GLY A 45 -7.52 13.44 -12.04
C GLY A 45 -7.85 12.93 -13.45
N GLN A 46 -6.84 12.52 -14.23
CA GLN A 46 -6.99 12.00 -15.59
C GLN A 46 -6.38 10.60 -15.72
N GLY A 47 -6.97 9.77 -16.57
CA GLY A 47 -6.49 8.43 -16.93
C GLY A 47 -7.18 7.26 -16.22
N SER A 48 -6.84 6.04 -16.67
CA SER A 48 -7.19 4.78 -16.02
C SER A 48 -5.91 4.08 -15.54
N ALA A 49 -6.02 3.25 -14.52
CA ALA A 49 -4.90 2.42 -14.09
C ALA A 49 -4.46 1.52 -15.26
N GLY A 50 -3.13 1.35 -15.41
CA GLY A 50 -2.59 0.37 -16.34
C GLY A 50 -3.04 -1.05 -15.99
N THR A 51 -3.03 -1.94 -16.98
CA THR A 51 -3.26 -3.36 -16.77
C THR A 51 -1.94 -4.02 -16.38
N GLY A 52 -1.91 -4.67 -15.20
CA GLY A 52 -0.83 -5.57 -14.78
C GLY A 52 -1.26 -7.03 -14.89
N ARG A 53 -0.31 -7.95 -14.85
CA ARG A 53 -0.57 -9.39 -14.74
C ARG A 53 -0.78 -9.77 -13.27
N GLY A 54 -1.68 -10.70 -12.99
CA GLY A 54 -1.82 -11.27 -11.65
C GLY A 54 -0.54 -11.98 -11.19
N LEU A 55 -0.27 -11.95 -9.88
CA LEU A 55 0.76 -12.77 -9.27
C LEU A 55 0.47 -14.24 -9.56
N SER A 56 1.40 -14.91 -10.24
CA SER A 56 1.36 -16.36 -10.48
C SER A 56 2.46 -16.98 -9.63
N LEU A 57 2.18 -17.05 -8.32
CA LEU A 57 3.09 -17.69 -7.37
C LEU A 57 2.97 -19.20 -7.55
N GLN A 58 4.10 -19.86 -7.72
CA GLN A 58 4.15 -21.31 -7.70
C GLN A 58 4.16 -21.76 -6.24
N LEU A 59 3.29 -22.72 -5.91
CA LEU A 59 3.30 -23.36 -4.60
C LEU A 59 4.65 -24.06 -4.38
N PRO A 60 5.18 -24.07 -3.15
CA PRO A 60 6.31 -24.93 -2.81
C PRO A 60 6.00 -26.41 -3.12
N GLU A 61 7.04 -27.20 -3.37
CA GLU A 61 6.89 -28.62 -3.67
C GLU A 61 6.18 -29.36 -2.51
N GLY A 62 5.21 -30.22 -2.84
CA GLY A 62 4.44 -30.98 -1.86
C GLY A 62 3.28 -30.23 -1.18
N VAL A 63 3.04 -28.95 -1.52
CA VAL A 63 1.87 -28.21 -1.03
C VAL A 63 0.71 -28.35 -2.02
N GLU A 64 -0.38 -28.97 -1.58
CA GLU A 64 -1.60 -29.07 -2.38
C GLU A 64 -2.23 -27.67 -2.61
N PRO A 65 -2.76 -27.38 -3.80
CA PRO A 65 -3.48 -26.15 -4.04
C PRO A 65 -4.63 -25.97 -3.07
N LEU A 66 -4.76 -24.76 -2.51
CA LEU A 66 -5.94 -24.43 -1.73
C LEU A 66 -7.19 -24.67 -2.60
N PRO A 67 -8.25 -25.30 -2.05
CA PRO A 67 -9.51 -25.41 -2.77
C PRO A 67 -10.00 -24.00 -3.12
N ASP A 68 -10.60 -23.85 -4.31
CA ASP A 68 -11.20 -22.60 -4.78
C ASP A 68 -12.40 -22.20 -3.91
N VAL A 69 -12.11 -21.76 -2.69
CA VAL A 69 -13.10 -21.17 -1.80
C VAL A 69 -13.26 -19.74 -2.27
N LYS A 70 -14.34 -19.48 -3.02
CA LYS A 70 -14.91 -18.13 -3.16
C LYS A 70 -15.31 -17.66 -1.77
N SER A 71 -14.35 -17.23 -0.97
CA SER A 71 -14.62 -16.63 0.32
C SER A 71 -15.08 -15.22 0.00
N PRO A 72 -16.37 -14.88 0.14
CA PRO A 72 -16.76 -13.48 0.05
C PRO A 72 -15.98 -12.78 1.16
N VAL A 73 -15.18 -11.79 0.79
CA VAL A 73 -14.53 -10.91 1.76
C VAL A 73 -15.65 -10.33 2.62
N LYS A 74 -15.87 -10.89 3.81
CA LYS A 74 -16.75 -10.28 4.79
C LYS A 74 -15.97 -9.07 5.32
N PRO A 75 -16.44 -7.83 5.10
CA PRO A 75 -15.70 -6.62 5.42
C PRO A 75 -15.76 -6.32 6.93
N VAL A 76 -15.40 -7.29 7.78
CA VAL A 76 -15.34 -7.06 9.23
C VAL A 76 -14.07 -6.28 9.60
N CYS A 77 -12.95 -6.49 8.90
CA CYS A 77 -11.70 -5.77 9.17
C CYS A 77 -11.65 -4.34 8.62
N ALA A 78 -12.38 -4.01 7.55
CA ALA A 78 -12.35 -2.66 6.97
C ALA A 78 -12.95 -1.61 7.93
N LEU A 79 -13.94 -1.99 8.75
CA LEU A 79 -14.55 -1.11 9.75
C LEU A 79 -13.67 -0.88 10.98
N GLN A 80 -12.86 -1.87 11.38
CA GLN A 80 -11.94 -1.72 12.52
C GLN A 80 -10.75 -0.81 12.17
N ALA A 81 -10.31 -0.79 10.91
CA ALA A 81 -9.23 0.07 10.45
C ALA A 81 -9.63 1.56 10.32
N GLN A 82 -10.93 1.87 10.24
CA GLN A 82 -11.48 3.23 10.20
C GLN A 82 -11.83 3.80 11.59
N ARG A 83 -11.71 2.99 12.65
CA ARG A 83 -11.97 3.47 14.01
C ARG A 83 -10.78 4.32 14.44
N GLU A 84 -10.96 5.63 14.48
CA GLU A 84 -10.01 6.53 15.13
C GLU A 84 -9.87 6.13 16.59
N VAL A 85 -8.75 5.50 16.94
CA VAL A 85 -8.40 5.25 18.33
C VAL A 85 -7.79 6.54 18.87
N ASN A 86 -8.63 7.42 19.42
CA ASN A 86 -8.14 8.52 20.27
C ASN A 86 -7.65 7.90 21.59
N LEU A 87 -6.35 7.59 21.64
CA LEU A 87 -5.65 7.22 22.87
C LEU A 87 -5.43 8.50 23.68
N THR A 88 -6.41 8.90 24.48
CA THR A 88 -6.19 9.91 25.53
C THR A 88 -5.34 9.26 26.62
N ILE A 89 -4.06 9.61 26.67
CA ILE A 89 -3.21 9.27 27.82
C ILE A 89 -3.59 10.20 28.96
N ASN A 90 -4.49 9.75 29.84
CA ASN A 90 -4.71 10.42 31.11
C ASN A 90 -3.53 10.07 32.02
N ASN A 91 -2.57 11.00 32.13
CA ASN A 91 -1.66 11.02 33.26
C ASN A 91 -2.46 11.54 34.47
N GLN A 92 -3.11 10.64 35.18
CA GLN A 92 -3.49 10.92 36.56
C GLN A 92 -2.27 10.61 37.42
N GLU A 93 -1.70 11.67 37.98
CA GLU A 93 -0.70 11.61 39.04
C GLU A 93 -1.41 11.02 40.27
N ASP A 94 -1.01 9.81 40.66
CA ASP A 94 -1.46 9.16 41.90
C ASP A 94 -0.79 9.87 43.10
N GLU A 95 -1.57 10.54 43.94
CA GLU A 95 -1.21 10.84 45.35
C GLU A 95 -1.48 9.63 46.25
#